data_AF-A0A8J9YYB9-F1
#
_entry.id   AF-A0A8J9YYB9-F1
#
_cell.length_a   1.000
_cell.length_b   1.000
_cell.length_c   1.000
_cell.angle_alpha   90.00
_cell.angle_beta   90.00
_cell.angle_gamma   90.00
#
_symmetry.space_group_name_H-M   'P 1'
#
loop_
_entity.id
_entity.type
_entity.pdbx_description
1 polymer ?
#
loop_
_entity_poly.entity_id
_entity_poly.type
_entity_poly.pdbx_seq_one_letter_code
_entity_poly.pdbx_strand_id
1 'polypeptide(L)'
;MKTSTLIVILQYLHTVFCNKGLPASTKVQVSPGDTANLPATYNPSDHVIALTWNKMDERLEGTRTPVFLHSLTSSIALGPLKDRAQLNPNGSLTIWNVTVRDEGQYVMTVLVDAVGQQEHYVYLDVLAPPLVTVGLQSPLRVSLRSSVILNCTVEKTSSTDPSIFWLRDGQPLPPSAVQLVIDAQDVYRSSLMMSSVGKADSGNYTCVAQQGRSWQTDSLSLVVVYPASIVNVTGPVKVKSGGTALLWCTADGNPTPEVYWQKDGSDDILAAAMYHGTAGSLLVLPDLHVKDSDHYTCTASNALGQPDKKIVPVIVIEESSLATTAQLGQGDETEWTAILGGAAGGATILLIILLVALVCTKRAKIEAGRSDDHVFSVSDPVPKRLENNFIEKEKLGLQKRDEQILYVQETCGKAVITRTGIHHTDLRSQTKMCDIPDGSEDLIQVLPCCEKLTDHSIT
;
A
#
# COMPACT_ATOMS: atom_id res chain seq x y z
N MET A 1 -54.43 62.16 10.18
CA MET A 1 -53.56 61.31 9.33
C MET A 1 -52.13 61.89 9.17
N LYS A 2 -51.41 62.24 10.25
CA LYS A 2 -50.00 62.73 10.12
C LYS A 2 -49.00 62.24 11.18
N THR A 3 -49.44 61.58 12.25
CA THR A 3 -48.54 61.04 13.31
C THR A 3 -48.20 59.57 13.14
N SER A 4 -49.13 58.73 12.65
CA SER A 4 -48.90 57.28 12.51
C SER A 4 -47.93 56.93 11.38
N THR A 5 -48.02 57.60 10.23
CA THR A 5 -47.14 57.36 9.07
C THR A 5 -45.67 57.72 9.35
N LEU A 6 -45.43 58.73 10.20
CA LEU A 6 -44.06 59.14 10.56
C LEU A 6 -43.37 58.11 11.45
N ILE A 7 -44.11 57.46 12.35
CA ILE A 7 -43.60 56.40 13.22
C ILE A 7 -43.28 55.15 12.40
N VAL A 8 -44.14 54.77 11.44
CA VAL A 8 -43.86 53.66 10.52
C VAL A 8 -42.64 53.94 9.64
N ILE A 9 -42.49 55.17 9.12
CA ILE A 9 -41.30 55.55 8.33
C ILE A 9 -40.03 55.57 9.19
N LEU A 10 -40.09 56.02 10.45
CA LEU A 10 -38.95 55.94 11.37
C LEU A 10 -38.60 54.49 11.73
N GLN A 11 -39.58 53.62 11.98
CA GLN A 11 -39.32 52.19 12.21
C GLN A 11 -38.78 51.49 10.96
N TYR A 12 -39.24 51.85 9.75
CA TYR A 12 -38.68 51.35 8.49
C TYR A 12 -37.25 51.86 8.26
N LEU A 13 -36.96 53.14 8.51
CA LEU A 13 -35.59 53.67 8.39
C LEU A 13 -34.63 53.06 9.41
N HIS A 14 -35.09 52.80 10.64
CA HIS A 14 -34.31 52.12 11.68
C HIS A 14 -34.03 50.63 11.37
N THR A 15 -34.81 50.02 10.46
CA THR A 15 -34.63 48.63 9.99
C THR A 15 -33.98 48.52 8.61
N VAL A 16 -33.94 49.61 7.82
CA VAL A 16 -33.31 49.64 6.48
C VAL A 16 -31.86 50.13 6.51
N PHE A 17 -31.43 50.86 7.56
CA PHE A 17 -30.02 51.29 7.69
C PHE A 17 -29.12 50.34 8.50
N CYS A 18 -29.64 49.24 9.04
CA CYS A 18 -28.83 48.20 9.68
C CYS A 18 -28.89 46.91 8.84
N ASN A 19 -27.71 46.35 8.52
CA ASN A 19 -27.43 45.10 7.79
C ASN A 19 -26.91 45.21 6.34
N LYS A 20 -25.74 45.85 6.19
CA LYS A 20 -24.63 45.18 5.49
C LYS A 20 -23.67 44.54 6.49
N GLY A 21 -24.23 43.80 7.45
CA GLY A 21 -23.45 42.98 8.36
C GLY A 21 -22.92 41.76 7.60
N LEU A 22 -21.66 41.41 7.86
CA LEU A 22 -21.12 40.09 7.53
C LEU A 22 -22.03 38.99 8.13
N PRO A 23 -22.18 37.84 7.44
CA PRO A 23 -23.11 36.80 7.86
C PRO A 23 -22.79 36.23 9.25
N ALA A 24 -23.81 35.66 9.89
CA ALA A 24 -23.66 35.01 11.20
C ALA A 24 -22.52 33.97 11.17
N SER A 25 -21.58 34.10 12.11
CA SER A 25 -20.34 33.32 12.22
C SER A 25 -19.45 33.32 10.97
N THR A 26 -18.62 34.36 10.81
CA THR A 26 -17.51 34.31 9.85
C THR A 26 -16.34 33.55 10.47
N LYS A 27 -15.88 32.46 9.83
CA LYS A 27 -14.71 31.66 10.26
C LYS A 27 -13.49 31.99 9.38
N VAL A 28 -12.36 32.29 10.01
CA VAL A 28 -11.07 32.57 9.35
C VAL A 28 -10.09 31.47 9.71
N GLN A 29 -9.52 30.79 8.72
CA GLN A 29 -8.52 29.74 8.91
C GLN A 29 -7.13 30.23 8.51
N VAL A 30 -6.13 29.94 9.35
CA VAL A 30 -4.74 30.38 9.18
C VAL A 30 -3.79 29.34 9.78
N SER A 31 -2.56 29.23 9.29
CA SER A 31 -1.54 28.37 9.91
C SER A 31 -0.64 29.17 10.87
N PRO A 32 0.01 28.53 11.87
CA PRO A 32 0.94 29.21 12.76
C PRO A 32 2.06 29.93 12.01
N GLY A 33 2.37 31.16 12.40
CA GLY A 33 3.36 32.04 11.76
C GLY A 33 2.80 32.95 10.66
N ASP A 34 1.68 32.57 10.02
CA ASP A 34 1.04 33.39 9.00
C ASP A 34 0.35 34.64 9.59
N THR A 35 -0.17 35.49 8.71
CA THR A 35 -0.95 36.68 9.06
C THR A 35 -2.44 36.41 8.88
N ALA A 36 -3.23 36.60 9.94
CA ALA A 36 -4.70 36.57 9.86
C ALA A 36 -5.27 37.97 9.61
N ASN A 37 -6.42 38.03 8.94
CA ASN A 37 -7.24 39.24 8.83
C ASN A 37 -8.67 38.89 9.24
N LEU A 38 -9.11 39.34 10.41
CA LEU A 38 -10.46 39.14 10.91
C LEU A 38 -11.39 40.16 10.23
N PRO A 39 -12.27 39.75 9.30
CA PRO A 39 -13.06 40.69 8.51
C PRO A 39 -14.09 41.38 9.39
N ALA A 40 -14.22 42.68 9.20
CA ALA A 40 -15.31 43.48 9.72
C ALA A 40 -15.57 44.66 8.78
N THR A 41 -16.76 45.23 8.90
CA THR A 41 -17.20 46.41 8.13
C THR A 41 -18.08 47.27 9.02
N TYR A 42 -17.77 48.57 9.11
CA TYR A 42 -18.64 49.59 9.68
C TYR A 42 -18.94 50.67 8.63
N ASN A 43 -19.96 51.50 8.85
CA ASN A 43 -20.26 52.62 7.95
C ASN A 43 -19.35 53.82 8.29
N PRO A 44 -18.49 54.31 7.36
CA PRO A 44 -17.63 55.47 7.63
C PRO A 44 -18.40 56.79 7.80
N SER A 45 -19.68 56.82 7.45
CA SER A 45 -20.57 57.98 7.62
C SER A 45 -21.09 58.13 9.06
N ASP A 46 -20.93 57.08 9.88
CA ASP A 46 -21.34 57.07 11.27
C ASP A 46 -20.28 57.79 12.13
N HIS A 47 -20.71 58.58 13.12
CA HIS A 47 -19.78 59.24 14.06
C HIS A 47 -19.28 58.23 15.10
N VAL A 48 -18.27 57.44 14.70
CA VAL A 48 -17.62 56.43 15.55
C VAL A 48 -16.81 57.10 16.64
N ILE A 49 -17.23 56.89 17.90
CA ILE A 49 -16.55 57.40 19.10
C ILE A 49 -15.38 56.48 19.46
N ALA A 50 -15.60 55.17 19.39
CA ALA A 50 -14.61 54.15 19.68
C ALA A 50 -14.93 52.84 18.95
N LEU A 51 -13.88 52.05 18.68
CA LEU A 51 -13.95 50.70 18.15
C LEU A 51 -13.04 49.82 19.01
N THR A 52 -13.54 48.68 19.48
CA THR A 52 -12.73 47.69 20.20
C THR A 52 -12.82 46.33 19.53
N TRP A 53 -11.73 45.57 19.58
CA TRP A 53 -11.76 44.13 19.36
C TRP A 53 -11.48 43.44 20.69
N ASN A 54 -12.31 42.46 21.01
CA ASN A 54 -12.22 41.67 22.23
C ASN A 54 -12.15 40.19 21.86
N LYS A 55 -11.29 39.43 22.54
CA LYS A 55 -11.32 37.96 22.50
C LYS A 55 -12.31 37.49 23.57
N MET A 56 -13.22 36.60 23.18
CA MET A 56 -14.14 35.93 24.11
C MET A 56 -13.38 34.87 24.91
N ASP A 57 -13.66 34.73 26.20
CA ASP A 57 -13.16 33.60 26.99
C ASP A 57 -14.08 32.38 26.77
N GLU A 58 -13.54 31.31 26.21
CA GLU A 58 -14.27 30.06 25.96
C GLU A 58 -14.64 29.30 27.25
N ARG A 59 -14.01 29.64 28.39
CA ARG A 59 -14.26 29.00 29.70
C ARG A 59 -15.25 29.74 30.58
N LEU A 60 -15.56 30.99 30.26
CA LEU A 60 -16.39 31.88 31.07
C LEU A 60 -17.36 32.65 30.16
N GLU A 61 -18.56 32.10 29.98
CA GLU A 61 -19.60 32.66 29.11
C GLU A 61 -19.75 34.19 29.30
N GLY A 62 -19.59 34.93 28.20
CA GLY A 62 -19.74 36.38 28.17
C GLY A 62 -18.53 37.21 28.61
N THR A 63 -17.44 36.61 29.11
CA THR A 63 -16.24 37.36 29.49
C THR A 63 -15.46 37.82 28.26
N ARG A 64 -15.13 39.11 28.20
CA ARG A 64 -14.48 39.78 27.06
C ARG A 64 -13.12 40.33 27.48
N THR A 65 -12.05 39.87 26.83
CA THR A 65 -10.69 40.39 27.02
C THR A 65 -10.35 41.37 25.88
N PRO A 66 -10.09 42.65 26.14
CA PRO A 66 -9.75 43.61 25.09
C PRO A 66 -8.37 43.29 24.48
N VAL A 67 -8.33 43.17 23.15
CA VAL A 67 -7.11 42.90 22.37
C VAL A 67 -6.73 44.04 21.42
N PHE A 68 -7.67 44.92 21.08
CA PHE A 68 -7.40 46.16 20.36
C PHE A 68 -8.39 47.25 20.77
N LEU A 69 -7.92 48.49 20.86
CA LEU A 69 -8.74 49.68 21.09
C LEU A 69 -8.37 50.78 20.10
N HIS A 70 -9.39 51.38 19.50
CA HIS A 70 -9.29 52.54 18.62
C HIS A 70 -10.25 53.63 19.07
N SER A 71 -9.77 54.86 19.07
CA SER A 71 -10.49 56.08 19.44
C SER A 71 -9.97 57.26 18.61
N LEU A 72 -10.67 58.39 18.68
CA LEU A 72 -10.28 59.64 18.00
C LEU A 72 -8.85 60.12 18.30
N THR A 73 -8.25 59.69 19.42
CA THR A 73 -6.92 60.14 19.87
C THR A 73 -5.83 59.06 19.79
N SER A 74 -6.20 57.79 19.64
CA SER A 74 -5.25 56.68 19.79
C SER A 74 -5.75 55.35 19.20
N SER A 75 -4.82 54.56 18.68
CA SER A 75 -5.02 53.16 18.27
C SER A 75 -3.96 52.31 18.96
N ILE A 76 -4.36 51.24 19.65
CA ILE A 76 -3.44 50.41 20.43
C ILE A 76 -3.88 48.94 20.47
N ALA A 77 -2.92 48.05 20.18
CA ALA A 77 -3.05 46.62 20.42
C ALA A 77 -2.72 46.28 21.88
N LEU A 78 -3.47 45.35 22.46
CA LEU A 78 -3.48 45.05 23.89
C LEU A 78 -3.23 43.56 24.16
N GLY A 79 -2.78 43.24 25.38
CA GLY A 79 -2.61 41.87 25.84
C GLY A 79 -1.65 41.05 24.95
N PRO A 80 -1.97 39.78 24.64
CA PRO A 80 -1.13 38.91 23.80
C PRO A 80 -0.96 39.38 22.35
N LEU A 81 -1.81 40.30 21.86
CA LEU A 81 -1.72 40.86 20.51
C LEU A 81 -0.95 42.18 20.45
N LYS A 82 -0.45 42.68 21.59
CA LYS A 82 0.42 43.85 21.62
C LYS A 82 1.60 43.65 20.65
N ASP A 83 1.90 44.70 19.88
CA ASP A 83 2.95 44.74 18.86
C ASP A 83 2.75 43.74 17.68
N ARG A 84 1.63 42.98 17.66
CA ARG A 84 1.28 41.97 16.63
C ARG A 84 -0.08 42.21 15.96
N ALA A 85 -0.80 43.29 16.25
CA ALA A 85 -2.09 43.57 15.62
C ALA A 85 -2.25 45.02 15.16
N GLN A 86 -3.00 45.21 14.07
CA GLN A 86 -3.34 46.50 13.49
C GLN A 86 -4.80 46.51 13.01
N LEU A 87 -5.50 47.61 13.27
CA LEU A 87 -6.82 47.88 12.72
C LEU A 87 -6.70 48.49 11.33
N ASN A 88 -7.46 47.95 10.37
CA ASN A 88 -7.57 48.48 9.02
C ASN A 88 -8.69 49.54 8.91
N PRO A 89 -8.66 50.42 7.89
CA PRO A 89 -9.65 51.50 7.75
C PRO A 89 -11.12 51.05 7.59
N ASN A 90 -11.35 49.79 7.21
CA ASN A 90 -12.69 49.18 7.11
C ASN A 90 -13.19 48.59 8.45
N GLY A 91 -12.35 48.56 9.49
CA GLY A 91 -12.61 47.96 10.79
C GLY A 91 -12.05 46.54 10.98
N SER A 92 -11.52 45.91 9.93
CA SER A 92 -10.95 44.55 10.04
C SER A 92 -9.66 44.56 10.86
N LEU A 93 -9.41 43.48 11.61
CA LEU A 93 -8.21 43.35 12.45
C LEU A 93 -7.18 42.44 11.78
N THR A 94 -6.03 42.99 11.41
CA THR A 94 -4.87 42.20 10.99
C THR A 94 -4.08 41.75 12.22
N ILE A 95 -3.69 40.48 12.26
CA ILE A 95 -2.87 39.87 13.30
C ILE A 95 -1.68 39.16 12.63
N TRP A 96 -0.46 39.58 12.96
CA TRP A 96 0.78 39.02 12.41
C TRP A 96 1.36 37.92 13.31
N ASN A 97 2.08 36.97 12.70
CA ASN A 97 2.76 35.87 13.40
C ASN A 97 1.80 35.14 14.34
N VAL A 98 0.72 34.59 13.77
CA VAL A 98 -0.36 33.94 14.52
C VAL A 98 0.14 32.69 15.24
N THR A 99 -0.33 32.48 16.47
CA THR A 99 0.01 31.31 17.30
C THR A 99 -1.25 30.51 17.64
N VAL A 100 -1.10 29.25 18.06
CA VAL A 100 -2.25 28.41 18.49
C VAL A 100 -3.02 29.04 19.66
N ARG A 101 -2.38 29.88 20.49
CA ARG A 101 -3.05 30.62 21.57
C ARG A 101 -3.93 31.77 21.09
N ASP A 102 -3.78 32.17 19.84
CA ASP A 102 -4.62 33.19 19.21
C ASP A 102 -5.96 32.59 18.71
N GLU A 103 -6.11 31.26 18.56
CA GLU A 103 -7.38 30.58 18.22
C GLU A 103 -8.55 30.92 19.17
N GLY A 104 -9.75 31.08 18.62
CA GLY A 104 -10.99 31.30 19.37
C GLY A 104 -11.90 32.38 18.78
N GLN A 105 -12.97 32.71 19.51
CA GLN A 105 -13.95 33.71 19.07
C GLN A 105 -13.54 35.14 19.43
N TYR A 106 -13.66 36.04 18.46
CA TYR A 106 -13.41 37.47 18.59
C TYR A 106 -14.71 38.25 18.30
N VAL A 107 -14.92 39.33 19.07
CA VAL A 107 -16.01 40.28 18.86
C VAL A 107 -15.45 41.69 18.65
N MET A 108 -15.79 42.29 17.51
CA MET A 108 -15.64 43.72 17.28
C MET A 108 -16.85 44.43 17.88
N THR A 109 -16.61 45.54 18.58
CA THR A 109 -17.65 46.39 19.15
C THR A 109 -17.42 47.83 18.71
N VAL A 110 -18.39 48.42 18.02
CA VAL A 110 -18.37 49.82 17.55
C VAL A 110 -19.35 50.64 18.39
N LEU A 111 -18.87 51.78 18.89
CA LEU A 111 -19.68 52.76 19.62
C LEU A 111 -19.92 53.97 18.71
N VAL A 112 -21.19 54.19 18.35
CA VAL A 112 -21.62 55.26 17.43
C VAL A 112 -22.47 56.28 18.18
N ASP A 113 -22.17 57.56 17.99
CA ASP A 113 -22.98 58.64 18.56
C ASP A 113 -24.43 58.56 18.03
N ALA A 114 -25.41 58.64 18.93
CA ALA A 114 -26.85 58.44 18.71
C ALA A 114 -27.38 57.05 18.27
N VAL A 115 -26.56 56.07 17.85
CA VAL A 115 -27.05 54.73 17.40
C VAL A 115 -26.82 53.62 18.45
N GLY A 116 -25.85 53.81 19.36
CA GLY A 116 -25.53 52.83 20.40
C GLY A 116 -24.40 51.89 20.01
N GLN A 117 -24.46 50.64 20.49
CA GLN A 117 -23.39 49.64 20.35
C GLN A 117 -23.73 48.63 19.26
N GLN A 118 -22.87 48.51 18.25
CA GLN A 118 -22.93 47.45 17.23
C GLN A 118 -21.84 46.40 17.50
N GLU A 119 -22.14 45.14 17.20
CA GLU A 119 -21.21 44.02 17.41
C GLU A 119 -21.09 43.13 16.18
N HIS A 120 -19.87 42.64 15.91
CA HIS A 120 -19.60 41.67 14.87
C HIS A 120 -18.69 40.54 15.37
N TYR A 121 -19.04 39.29 15.04
CA TYR A 121 -18.41 38.09 15.60
C TYR A 121 -17.68 37.29 14.52
N VAL A 122 -16.39 37.03 14.78
CA VAL A 122 -15.49 36.25 13.90
C VAL A 122 -14.83 35.14 14.72
N TYR A 123 -14.74 33.93 14.18
CA TYR A 123 -13.96 32.85 14.79
C TYR A 123 -12.62 32.70 14.05
N LEU A 124 -11.51 32.74 14.78
CA LEU A 124 -10.18 32.47 14.26
C LEU A 124 -9.80 31.02 14.59
N ASP A 125 -9.50 30.22 13.57
CA ASP A 125 -9.16 28.80 13.66
C ASP A 125 -7.72 28.60 13.18
N VAL A 126 -6.84 28.07 14.04
CA VAL A 126 -5.40 28.04 13.81
C VAL A 126 -4.97 26.62 13.50
N LEU A 127 -4.80 26.32 12.22
CA LEU A 127 -4.48 25.00 11.68
C LEU A 127 -3.00 24.67 11.91
N ALA A 128 -2.69 24.29 13.14
CA ALA A 128 -1.39 23.78 13.55
C ALA A 128 -1.09 22.40 12.94
N PRO A 129 0.19 22.04 12.73
CA PRO A 129 0.53 20.66 12.41
C PRO A 129 0.20 19.73 13.59
N PRO A 130 -0.40 18.54 13.38
CA PRO A 130 -0.63 17.55 14.44
C PRO A 130 0.69 16.86 14.83
N LEU A 131 0.87 16.48 16.10
CA LEU A 131 2.07 15.73 16.50
C LEU A 131 1.91 14.26 16.12
N VAL A 132 2.86 13.71 15.36
CA VAL A 132 2.85 12.32 14.89
C VAL A 132 4.00 11.56 15.52
N THR A 133 3.73 10.37 16.07
CA THR A 133 4.74 9.48 16.65
C THR A 133 4.50 8.02 16.25
N VAL A 134 5.53 7.34 15.74
CA VAL A 134 5.53 5.90 15.46
C VAL A 134 6.30 5.21 16.59
N GLY A 135 5.61 4.45 17.43
CA GLY A 135 6.07 4.06 18.76
C GLY A 135 7.14 2.96 18.84
N LEU A 136 7.95 2.74 17.79
CA LEU A 136 8.91 1.63 17.69
C LEU A 136 10.30 2.11 17.27
N GLN A 137 11.33 1.42 17.76
CA GLN A 137 12.72 1.73 17.38
C GLN A 137 12.99 1.33 15.93
N SER A 138 13.58 2.26 15.17
CA SER A 138 14.00 2.04 13.77
C SER A 138 15.47 1.61 13.71
N PRO A 139 15.85 0.55 12.95
CA PRO A 139 14.97 -0.34 12.18
C PRO A 139 14.31 -1.44 13.03
N LEU A 140 13.02 -1.69 12.82
CA LEU A 140 12.30 -2.82 13.40
C LEU A 140 12.62 -4.09 12.60
N ARG A 141 13.18 -5.11 13.26
CA ARG A 141 13.47 -6.42 12.65
C ARG A 141 12.37 -7.41 12.97
N VAL A 142 11.78 -8.03 11.95
CA VAL A 142 10.63 -8.95 12.08
C VAL A 142 10.89 -10.23 11.31
N SER A 143 10.60 -11.38 11.92
CA SER A 143 10.80 -12.68 11.28
C SER A 143 9.79 -12.94 10.17
N LEU A 144 10.24 -13.50 9.04
CA LEU A 144 9.37 -13.93 7.95
C LEU A 144 8.25 -14.86 8.45
N ARG A 145 7.04 -14.66 7.92
CA ARG A 145 5.76 -15.30 8.28
C ARG A 145 5.19 -14.95 9.65
N SER A 146 5.88 -14.22 10.53
CA SER A 146 5.29 -13.77 11.80
C SER A 146 4.27 -12.64 11.56
N SER A 147 3.49 -12.32 12.59
CA SER A 147 2.64 -11.14 12.61
C SER A 147 3.34 -9.94 13.24
N VAL A 148 2.97 -8.72 12.84
CA VAL A 148 3.40 -7.47 13.46
C VAL A 148 2.31 -6.41 13.35
N ILE A 149 2.27 -5.48 14.31
CA ILE A 149 1.39 -4.31 14.30
C ILE A 149 2.28 -3.08 14.39
N LEU A 150 2.20 -2.18 13.41
CA LEU A 150 2.85 -0.88 13.45
C LEU A 150 1.85 0.14 13.98
N ASN A 151 2.20 0.82 15.08
CA ASN A 151 1.33 1.79 15.74
C ASN A 151 1.85 3.21 15.52
N CYS A 152 0.91 4.09 15.14
CA CYS A 152 1.09 5.52 15.03
C CYS A 152 0.09 6.22 15.97
N THR A 153 0.59 7.16 16.76
CA THR A 153 -0.24 8.04 17.60
C THR A 153 -0.16 9.45 17.05
N VAL A 154 -1.33 10.07 16.86
CA VAL A 154 -1.48 11.42 16.35
C VAL A 154 -2.26 12.24 17.38
N GLU A 155 -1.62 13.26 17.93
CA GLU A 155 -2.25 14.21 18.86
C GLU A 155 -2.77 15.41 18.05
N LYS A 156 -4.07 15.70 18.18
CA LYS A 156 -4.72 16.81 17.48
C LYS A 156 -4.42 18.14 18.18
N THR A 157 -4.04 19.13 17.39
CA THR A 157 -3.50 20.42 17.84
C THR A 157 -4.35 21.64 17.44
N SER A 158 -5.51 21.43 16.80
CA SER A 158 -6.49 22.46 16.43
C SER A 158 -7.92 21.89 16.39
N SER A 159 -8.93 22.76 16.23
CA SER A 159 -10.35 22.36 16.25
C SER A 159 -10.76 21.29 15.21
N THR A 160 -10.04 21.16 14.10
CA THR A 160 -10.39 20.31 12.95
C THR A 160 -9.83 18.90 13.09
N ASP A 161 -10.55 17.86 12.67
CA ASP A 161 -10.05 16.48 12.75
C ASP A 161 -8.97 16.20 11.66
N PRO A 162 -7.83 15.57 12.01
CA PRO A 162 -6.80 15.20 11.04
C PRO A 162 -7.17 13.96 10.22
N SER A 163 -6.85 13.96 8.93
CA SER A 163 -6.88 12.75 8.09
C SER A 163 -5.57 11.99 8.24
N ILE A 164 -5.64 10.71 8.62
CA ILE A 164 -4.47 9.87 8.93
C ILE A 164 -4.39 8.71 7.93
N PHE A 165 -3.21 8.50 7.36
CA PHE A 165 -2.93 7.41 6.41
C PHE A 165 -1.48 6.94 6.50
N TRP A 166 -1.21 5.78 5.91
CA TRP A 166 0.14 5.20 5.87
C TRP A 166 0.69 5.17 4.45
N LEU A 167 1.99 5.44 4.32
CA LEU A 167 2.78 5.21 3.12
C LEU A 167 3.76 4.04 3.36
N ARG A 168 4.01 3.24 2.33
CA ARG A 168 5.17 2.33 2.26
C ARG A 168 6.06 2.77 1.10
N ASP A 169 7.30 3.11 1.39
CA ASP A 169 8.28 3.61 0.41
C ASP A 169 7.74 4.78 -0.44
N GLY A 170 6.97 5.67 0.21
CA GLY A 170 6.31 6.82 -0.40
C GLY A 170 4.98 6.52 -1.11
N GLN A 171 4.58 5.27 -1.28
CA GLN A 171 3.31 4.87 -1.91
C GLN A 171 2.19 4.67 -0.88
N PRO A 172 0.97 5.18 -1.11
CA PRO A 172 -0.13 5.03 -0.15
C PRO A 172 -0.60 3.59 -0.01
N LEU A 173 -0.77 3.14 1.23
CA LEU A 173 -1.38 1.85 1.55
C LEU A 173 -2.92 1.95 1.48
N PRO A 174 -3.62 0.86 1.11
CA PRO A 174 -5.08 0.87 1.03
C PRO A 174 -5.69 1.09 2.43
N PRO A 175 -6.72 1.95 2.57
CA PRO A 175 -7.34 2.23 3.88
C PRO A 175 -7.83 0.98 4.63
N SER A 176 -8.22 -0.08 3.91
CA SER A 176 -8.66 -1.36 4.47
C SER A 176 -7.57 -2.15 5.21
N ALA A 177 -6.28 -1.82 5.02
CA ALA A 177 -5.18 -2.43 5.77
C ALA A 177 -4.96 -1.76 7.15
N VAL A 178 -5.61 -0.63 7.41
CA VAL A 178 -5.37 0.23 8.57
C VAL A 178 -6.59 0.22 9.48
N GLN A 179 -6.36 0.02 10.78
CA GLN A 179 -7.36 0.28 11.81
C GLN A 179 -7.12 1.67 12.40
N LEU A 180 -8.19 2.44 12.60
CA LEU A 180 -8.14 3.75 13.25
C LEU A 180 -9.06 3.74 14.46
N VAL A 181 -8.51 4.07 15.62
CA VAL A 181 -9.24 4.22 16.89
C VAL A 181 -9.07 5.65 17.36
N ILE A 182 -10.19 6.32 17.63
CA ILE A 182 -10.21 7.69 18.17
C ILE A 182 -10.45 7.57 19.67
N ASP A 183 -9.53 8.10 20.49
CA ASP A 183 -9.67 8.17 21.94
C ASP A 183 -10.48 9.41 22.34
N ALA A 184 -11.09 9.40 23.52
CA ALA A 184 -11.97 10.46 24.01
C ALA A 184 -11.24 11.76 24.43
N GLN A 185 -9.96 11.91 24.05
CA GLN A 185 -9.06 12.98 24.48
C GLN A 185 -8.29 13.60 23.28
N ASP A 186 -8.91 13.68 22.10
CA ASP A 186 -8.29 14.23 20.87
C ASP A 186 -6.98 13.50 20.43
N VAL A 187 -6.82 12.24 20.84
CA VAL A 187 -5.71 11.36 20.45
C VAL A 187 -6.22 10.29 19.48
N TYR A 188 -5.61 10.22 18.31
CA TYR A 188 -5.94 9.26 17.26
C TYR A 188 -4.86 8.19 17.22
N ARG A 189 -5.25 6.91 17.28
CA ARG A 189 -4.33 5.77 17.20
C ARG A 189 -4.61 5.00 15.94
N SER A 190 -3.63 4.97 15.04
CA SER A 190 -3.66 4.22 13.79
C SER A 190 -2.76 3.01 13.88
N SER A 191 -3.29 1.83 13.56
CA SER A 191 -2.60 0.55 13.64
C SER A 191 -2.64 -0.15 12.28
N LEU A 192 -1.47 -0.42 11.71
CA LEU A 192 -1.30 -1.24 10.52
C LEU A 192 -0.94 -2.67 10.95
N MET A 193 -1.85 -3.61 10.74
CA MET A 193 -1.66 -5.02 11.14
C MET A 193 -1.28 -5.88 9.94
N MET A 194 -0.14 -6.56 10.04
CA MET A 194 0.32 -7.55 9.07
C MET A 194 0.30 -8.93 9.72
N SER A 195 -0.64 -9.79 9.31
CA SER A 195 -0.86 -11.10 9.94
C SER A 195 0.18 -12.17 9.58
N SER A 196 0.83 -12.04 8.43
CA SER A 196 1.97 -12.89 8.03
C SER A 196 2.88 -12.11 7.10
N VAL A 197 4.04 -11.70 7.61
CA VAL A 197 4.98 -10.81 6.93
C VAL A 197 5.76 -11.57 5.85
N GLY A 198 5.76 -11.03 4.63
CA GLY A 198 6.54 -11.53 3.48
C GLY A 198 7.85 -10.76 3.28
N LYS A 199 8.75 -11.29 2.43
CA LYS A 199 10.06 -10.65 2.15
C LYS A 199 9.90 -9.22 1.60
N ALA A 200 8.91 -9.03 0.73
CA ALA A 200 8.55 -7.77 0.08
C ALA A 200 7.84 -6.75 0.98
N ASP A 201 7.62 -7.08 2.27
CA ASP A 201 7.13 -6.13 3.28
C ASP A 201 8.29 -5.42 4.00
N SER A 202 9.54 -5.67 3.62
CA SER A 202 10.65 -4.80 4.02
C SER A 202 10.52 -3.46 3.31
N GLY A 203 10.65 -2.35 4.04
CA GLY A 203 10.49 -1.00 3.48
C GLY A 203 10.42 0.07 4.57
N ASN A 204 10.31 1.34 4.16
CA ASN A 204 10.06 2.45 5.07
C ASN A 204 8.56 2.72 5.18
N TYR A 205 8.01 2.57 6.38
CA TYR A 205 6.61 2.79 6.70
C TYR A 205 6.45 4.15 7.37
N THR A 206 5.76 5.07 6.69
CA THR A 206 5.53 6.43 7.16
C THR A 206 4.07 6.62 7.53
N CYS A 207 3.80 7.00 8.78
CA CYS A 207 2.49 7.49 9.17
C CYS A 207 2.40 8.98 8.81
N VAL A 208 1.31 9.38 8.15
CA VAL A 208 1.04 10.76 7.76
C VAL A 208 -0.24 11.23 8.43
N ALA A 209 -0.18 12.39 9.08
CA ALA A 209 -1.35 13.11 9.55
C ALA A 209 -1.43 14.47 8.86
N GLN A 210 -2.52 14.70 8.14
CA GLN A 210 -2.79 15.95 7.43
C GLN A 210 -3.98 16.67 8.09
N GLN A 211 -3.85 17.98 8.29
CA GLN A 211 -4.88 18.84 8.85
C GLN A 211 -4.96 20.12 7.99
N GLY A 212 -5.96 20.17 7.11
CA GLY A 212 -6.08 21.21 6.09
C GLY A 212 -4.91 21.21 5.11
N ARG A 213 -4.13 22.30 5.09
CA ARG A 213 -2.90 22.44 4.29
C ARG A 213 -1.63 22.00 5.03
N SER A 214 -1.70 21.80 6.34
CA SER A 214 -0.59 21.36 7.17
C SER A 214 -0.52 19.83 7.19
N TRP A 215 0.70 19.28 7.29
CA TRP A 215 0.93 17.84 7.41
C TRP A 215 2.16 17.58 8.27
N GLN A 216 2.16 16.45 8.98
CA GLN A 216 3.29 15.91 9.72
C GLN A 216 3.42 14.41 9.49
N THR A 217 4.61 13.89 9.73
CA THR A 217 4.94 12.48 9.52
C THR A 217 5.93 11.97 10.54
N ASP A 218 5.83 10.69 10.86
CA ASP A 218 6.91 9.93 11.48
C ASP A 218 7.06 8.57 10.77
N SER A 219 8.27 8.00 10.78
CA SER A 219 8.66 6.90 9.90
C SER A 219 9.46 5.80 10.59
N LEU A 220 9.24 4.55 10.15
CA LEU A 220 9.89 3.36 10.66
C LEU A 220 10.39 2.47 9.52
N SER A 221 11.67 2.10 9.56
CA SER A 221 12.21 1.08 8.66
C SER A 221 11.85 -0.31 9.19
N LEU A 222 11.07 -1.07 8.42
CA LEU A 222 10.78 -2.48 8.67
C LEU A 222 11.75 -3.35 7.87
N VAL A 223 12.44 -4.27 8.55
CA VAL A 223 13.40 -5.19 7.95
C VAL A 223 12.97 -6.63 8.22
N VAL A 224 12.58 -7.35 7.17
CA VAL A 224 12.09 -8.73 7.29
C VAL A 224 13.27 -9.70 7.25
N VAL A 225 13.56 -10.33 8.38
CA VAL A 225 14.68 -11.27 8.56
C VAL A 225 14.23 -12.71 8.40
N TYR A 226 15.11 -13.55 7.83
CA TYR A 226 14.83 -14.98 7.60
C TYR A 226 16.11 -15.81 7.52
N PRO A 227 16.08 -17.09 7.94
CA PRO A 227 17.23 -17.99 7.92
C PRO A 227 17.73 -18.24 6.49
N ALA A 228 19.00 -18.62 6.40
CA ALA A 228 19.63 -19.07 5.16
C ALA A 228 18.92 -20.31 4.59
N SER A 229 18.75 -20.36 3.26
CA SER A 229 18.26 -21.54 2.55
C SER A 229 18.94 -21.66 1.18
N ILE A 230 19.40 -22.86 0.85
CA ILE A 230 20.09 -23.16 -0.42
C ILE A 230 19.04 -23.25 -1.53
N VAL A 231 19.13 -22.33 -2.49
CA VAL A 231 18.19 -22.16 -3.61
C VAL A 231 18.53 -23.08 -4.77
N ASN A 232 19.81 -23.15 -5.13
CA ASN A 232 20.33 -24.05 -6.18
C ASN A 232 21.66 -24.65 -5.75
N VAL A 233 21.90 -25.89 -6.14
CA VAL A 233 23.16 -26.61 -5.95
C VAL A 233 23.39 -27.55 -7.14
N THR A 234 24.65 -27.75 -7.55
CA THR A 234 25.01 -28.74 -8.58
C THR A 234 24.56 -30.14 -8.14
N GLY A 235 23.96 -30.91 -9.06
CA GLY A 235 23.58 -32.30 -8.81
C GLY A 235 24.78 -33.26 -8.78
N PRO A 236 24.56 -34.57 -8.64
CA PRO A 236 25.62 -35.59 -8.69
C PRO A 236 26.54 -35.43 -9.91
N VAL A 237 27.86 -35.45 -9.68
CA VAL A 237 28.88 -35.25 -10.73
C VAL A 237 29.65 -36.55 -10.98
N LYS A 238 29.83 -36.91 -12.25
CA LYS A 238 30.70 -38.02 -12.69
C LYS A 238 31.80 -37.48 -13.60
N VAL A 239 33.06 -37.76 -13.26
CA VAL A 239 34.26 -37.24 -13.96
C VAL A 239 35.25 -38.39 -14.20
N LYS A 240 36.03 -38.33 -15.28
CA LYS A 240 37.11 -39.29 -15.55
C LYS A 240 38.34 -38.98 -14.69
N SER A 241 39.14 -39.98 -14.33
CA SER A 241 40.43 -39.79 -13.64
C SER A 241 41.32 -38.78 -14.41
N GLY A 242 41.91 -37.82 -13.69
CA GLY A 242 42.63 -36.65 -14.24
C GLY A 242 41.71 -35.50 -14.71
N GLY A 243 40.40 -35.62 -14.55
CA GLY A 243 39.41 -34.60 -14.93
C GLY A 243 39.19 -33.52 -13.86
N THR A 244 38.32 -32.56 -14.17
CA THR A 244 37.94 -31.46 -13.26
C THR A 244 36.44 -31.45 -12.98
N ALA A 245 36.03 -31.28 -11.72
CA ALA A 245 34.63 -31.05 -11.34
C ALA A 245 34.40 -29.58 -10.93
N LEU A 246 33.19 -29.08 -11.20
CA LEU A 246 32.73 -27.73 -10.85
C LEU A 246 31.44 -27.84 -10.05
N LEU A 247 31.46 -27.46 -8.77
CA LEU A 247 30.31 -27.53 -7.87
C LEU A 247 29.85 -26.11 -7.51
N TRP A 248 28.67 -25.73 -7.98
CA TRP A 248 28.02 -24.46 -7.66
C TRP A 248 27.00 -24.64 -6.55
N CYS A 249 26.91 -23.67 -5.65
CA CYS A 249 25.87 -23.57 -4.65
C CYS A 249 25.49 -22.10 -4.46
N THR A 250 24.19 -21.81 -4.34
CA THR A 250 23.66 -20.46 -4.10
C THR A 250 22.57 -20.51 -3.03
N ALA A 251 22.55 -19.52 -2.15
CA ALA A 251 21.59 -19.41 -1.06
C ALA A 251 20.94 -18.02 -0.97
N ASP A 252 19.78 -17.98 -0.35
CA ASP A 252 19.04 -16.77 0.00
C ASP A 252 18.85 -16.70 1.52
N GLY A 253 18.85 -15.51 2.07
CA GLY A 253 18.78 -15.22 3.51
C GLY A 253 18.78 -13.71 3.75
N ASN A 254 18.15 -13.25 4.83
CA ASN A 254 18.33 -11.88 5.32
C ASN A 254 18.61 -11.90 6.84
N PRO A 255 19.83 -11.60 7.32
CA PRO A 255 21.00 -11.09 6.57
C PRO A 255 21.50 -12.02 5.46
N THR A 256 22.21 -11.47 4.47
CA THR A 256 22.82 -12.23 3.37
C THR A 256 23.71 -13.35 3.93
N PRO A 257 23.53 -14.62 3.50
CA PRO A 257 24.26 -15.73 4.08
C PRO A 257 25.70 -15.84 3.56
N GLU A 258 26.55 -16.41 4.40
CA GLU A 258 27.85 -16.97 4.00
C GLU A 258 27.61 -18.37 3.41
N VAL A 259 28.25 -18.68 2.28
CA VAL A 259 28.12 -19.96 1.58
C VAL A 259 29.51 -20.55 1.35
N TYR A 260 29.71 -21.78 1.82
CA TYR A 260 31.01 -22.46 1.77
C TYR A 260 30.88 -23.97 1.54
N TRP A 261 31.95 -24.56 1.04
CA TRP A 261 32.06 -25.98 0.73
C TRP A 261 33.04 -26.68 1.68
N GLN A 262 32.67 -27.88 2.14
CA GLN A 262 33.50 -28.81 2.90
C GLN A 262 33.48 -30.18 2.23
N LYS A 263 34.56 -30.97 2.39
CA LYS A 263 34.53 -32.41 2.09
C LYS A 263 33.87 -33.14 3.26
N ASP A 264 33.08 -34.19 3.00
CA ASP A 264 32.41 -34.92 4.07
C ASP A 264 33.43 -35.51 5.08
N GLY A 265 33.08 -35.44 6.36
CA GLY A 265 34.00 -35.78 7.46
C GLY A 265 35.18 -34.83 7.70
N SER A 266 35.32 -33.71 6.97
CA SER A 266 36.34 -32.68 7.24
C SER A 266 35.73 -31.33 7.62
N ASP A 267 36.34 -30.65 8.60
CA ASP A 267 36.00 -29.27 8.95
C ASP A 267 36.62 -28.25 7.98
N ASP A 268 37.60 -28.65 7.16
CA ASP A 268 38.33 -27.75 6.24
C ASP A 268 37.41 -27.15 5.18
N ILE A 269 37.41 -25.81 5.09
CA ILE A 269 36.70 -25.07 4.06
C ILE A 269 37.51 -25.11 2.76
N LEU A 270 36.98 -25.81 1.76
CA LEU A 270 37.61 -25.95 0.44
C LEU A 270 37.41 -24.73 -0.46
N ALA A 271 36.24 -24.09 -0.34
CA ALA A 271 35.92 -22.87 -1.08
C ALA A 271 34.82 -22.08 -0.35
N ALA A 272 35.00 -20.78 -0.23
CA ALA A 272 34.00 -19.83 0.23
C ALA A 272 33.97 -18.63 -0.72
N ALA A 273 32.78 -18.10 -0.99
CA ALA A 273 32.65 -16.84 -1.71
C ALA A 273 31.41 -16.08 -1.22
N MET A 274 31.60 -14.76 -1.06
CA MET A 274 30.51 -13.80 -0.90
C MET A 274 30.50 -12.92 -2.14
N TYR A 275 29.42 -13.00 -2.93
CA TYR A 275 29.13 -12.00 -3.96
C TYR A 275 28.05 -11.04 -3.44
N HIS A 276 28.26 -9.75 -3.68
CA HIS A 276 27.29 -8.72 -3.31
C HIS A 276 25.92 -9.01 -3.97
N GLY A 277 24.87 -9.13 -3.16
CA GLY A 277 23.48 -9.33 -3.61
C GLY A 277 23.05 -10.78 -3.82
N THR A 278 23.96 -11.72 -4.08
CA THR A 278 23.64 -13.16 -4.18
C THR A 278 24.73 -13.99 -3.51
N ALA A 279 24.39 -14.63 -2.41
CA ALA A 279 25.30 -15.53 -1.72
C ALA A 279 25.49 -16.83 -2.53
N GLY A 280 26.72 -17.12 -2.92
CA GLY A 280 27.01 -18.32 -3.70
C GLY A 280 28.49 -18.61 -3.84
N SER A 281 28.83 -19.89 -3.92
CA SER A 281 30.19 -20.40 -3.92
C SER A 281 30.40 -21.44 -5.02
N LEU A 282 31.51 -21.30 -5.76
CA LEU A 282 32.01 -22.28 -6.72
C LEU A 282 33.20 -23.01 -6.09
N LEU A 283 33.08 -24.32 -5.93
CA LEU A 283 34.22 -25.20 -5.67
C LEU A 283 34.71 -25.79 -7.00
N VAL A 284 36.01 -25.61 -7.27
CA VAL A 284 36.72 -26.21 -8.41
C VAL A 284 37.60 -27.34 -7.88
N LEU A 285 37.41 -28.54 -8.40
CA LEU A 285 38.20 -29.73 -8.05
C LEU A 285 38.96 -30.21 -9.29
N PRO A 286 40.20 -29.73 -9.53
CA PRO A 286 41.03 -30.17 -10.64
C PRO A 286 41.74 -31.50 -10.34
N ASP A 287 42.22 -32.17 -11.39
CA ASP A 287 43.07 -33.38 -11.33
C ASP A 287 42.53 -34.49 -10.40
N LEU A 288 41.24 -34.77 -10.53
CA LEU A 288 40.52 -35.74 -9.68
C LEU A 288 40.92 -37.18 -9.99
N HIS A 289 41.27 -37.97 -8.97
CA HIS A 289 41.50 -39.42 -9.06
C HIS A 289 40.43 -40.23 -8.33
N VAL A 290 40.41 -41.55 -8.51
CA VAL A 290 39.40 -42.47 -7.93
C VAL A 290 39.24 -42.28 -6.42
N LYS A 291 40.35 -42.08 -5.70
CA LYS A 291 40.42 -41.79 -4.25
C LYS A 291 39.70 -40.51 -3.80
N ASP A 292 39.45 -39.58 -4.73
CA ASP A 292 38.83 -38.28 -4.46
C ASP A 292 37.30 -38.31 -4.67
N SER A 293 36.77 -39.48 -5.05
CA SER A 293 35.34 -39.78 -5.09
C SER A 293 34.76 -39.72 -3.68
N ASP A 294 33.95 -38.70 -3.42
CA ASP A 294 33.41 -38.42 -2.09
C ASP A 294 32.18 -37.52 -2.16
N HIS A 295 31.60 -37.25 -1.00
CA HIS A 295 30.55 -36.27 -0.78
C HIS A 295 31.15 -34.90 -0.47
N TYR A 296 30.64 -33.87 -1.14
CA TYR A 296 31.01 -32.48 -0.90
C TYR A 296 29.77 -31.74 -0.41
N THR A 297 29.86 -31.12 0.77
CA THR A 297 28.74 -30.46 1.43
C THR A 297 28.84 -28.96 1.23
N CYS A 298 27.83 -28.37 0.59
CA CYS A 298 27.58 -26.94 0.66
C CYS A 298 26.83 -26.63 1.95
N THR A 299 27.33 -25.66 2.73
CA THR A 299 26.64 -25.09 3.90
C THR A 299 26.36 -23.61 3.66
N ALA A 300 25.15 -23.15 4.02
CA ALA A 300 24.74 -21.76 4.01
C ALA A 300 24.28 -21.29 5.40
N SER A 301 24.81 -20.18 5.89
CA SER A 301 24.51 -19.66 7.24
C SER A 301 24.42 -18.13 7.26
N ASN A 302 23.47 -17.57 8.01
CA ASN A 302 23.36 -16.12 8.26
C ASN A 302 23.13 -15.78 9.75
N ALA A 303 23.57 -16.67 10.65
CA ALA A 303 23.34 -16.59 12.09
C ALA A 303 21.86 -16.57 12.54
N LEU A 304 20.90 -16.82 11.64
CA LEU A 304 19.49 -17.02 11.95
C LEU A 304 19.10 -18.48 11.71
N GLY A 305 18.53 -19.11 12.73
CA GLY A 305 18.14 -20.52 12.66
C GLY A 305 19.35 -21.47 12.61
N GLN A 306 19.15 -22.63 11.98
CA GLN A 306 20.22 -23.60 11.70
C GLN A 306 20.74 -23.40 10.27
N PRO A 307 22.04 -23.61 10.00
CA PRO A 307 22.57 -23.59 8.64
C PRO A 307 21.89 -24.62 7.74
N ASP A 308 21.51 -24.23 6.52
CA ASP A 308 21.04 -25.18 5.51
C ASP A 308 22.24 -25.87 4.87
N LYS A 309 22.10 -27.17 4.58
CA LYS A 309 23.15 -28.02 4.03
C LYS A 309 22.63 -28.85 2.86
N LYS A 310 23.44 -28.97 1.81
CA LYS A 310 23.20 -29.88 0.67
C LYS A 310 24.47 -30.64 0.32
N ILE A 311 24.31 -31.95 0.12
CA ILE A 311 25.40 -32.88 -0.18
C ILE A 311 25.42 -33.17 -1.68
N VAL A 312 26.59 -33.07 -2.30
CA VAL A 312 26.82 -33.39 -3.71
C VAL A 312 27.83 -34.54 -3.82
N PRO A 313 27.42 -35.72 -4.32
CA PRO A 313 28.36 -36.80 -4.57
C PRO A 313 29.15 -36.53 -5.86
N VAL A 314 30.48 -36.65 -5.77
CA VAL A 314 31.41 -36.63 -6.89
C VAL A 314 31.98 -38.03 -7.05
N ILE A 315 31.84 -38.61 -8.24
CA ILE A 315 32.31 -39.97 -8.54
C ILE A 315 33.35 -39.90 -9.66
N VAL A 316 34.55 -40.39 -9.40
CA VAL A 316 35.66 -40.40 -10.35
C VAL A 316 35.81 -41.81 -10.91
N ILE A 317 35.77 -41.95 -12.24
CA ILE A 317 35.88 -43.24 -12.93
C ILE A 317 37.18 -43.34 -13.73
N GLU A 318 37.82 -44.51 -13.69
CA GLU A 318 38.88 -44.87 -14.63
C GLU A 318 38.28 -45.45 -15.91
N GLU A 319 38.91 -45.14 -17.04
CA GLU A 319 38.49 -45.66 -18.34
C GLU A 319 39.08 -47.05 -18.55
N SER A 320 38.21 -48.06 -18.63
CA SER A 320 38.60 -49.47 -18.75
C SER A 320 39.44 -49.71 -19.99
N SER A 321 40.68 -50.18 -19.82
CA SER A 321 41.63 -50.51 -20.90
C SER A 321 41.42 -51.90 -21.50
N LEU A 322 40.17 -52.42 -21.51
CA LEU A 322 39.83 -53.70 -22.12
C LEU A 322 39.64 -53.60 -23.64
N ALA A 323 40.74 -53.37 -24.35
CA ALA A 323 40.82 -53.58 -25.79
C ALA A 323 40.88 -55.08 -26.12
N THR A 324 39.97 -55.53 -26.98
CA THR A 324 39.69 -56.94 -27.25
C THR A 324 40.78 -57.65 -28.06
N THR A 325 41.27 -58.80 -27.60
CA THR A 325 41.93 -59.81 -28.45
C THR A 325 41.05 -61.06 -28.62
N ALA A 326 40.09 -60.98 -29.54
CA ALA A 326 39.37 -62.15 -30.02
C ALA A 326 40.18 -62.77 -31.17
N GLN A 327 40.89 -63.88 -30.90
CA GLN A 327 41.50 -64.65 -31.99
C GLN A 327 40.45 -65.49 -32.69
N LEU A 328 40.37 -65.39 -34.02
CA LEU A 328 39.75 -66.43 -34.83
C LEU A 328 40.68 -67.66 -34.83
N GLY A 329 40.19 -68.76 -34.25
CA GLY A 329 40.75 -70.10 -34.37
C GLY A 329 39.71 -71.02 -34.99
N GLN A 330 40.13 -71.94 -35.87
CA GLN A 330 39.27 -72.65 -36.83
C GLN A 330 39.49 -74.17 -36.74
N GLY A 331 38.41 -74.96 -36.86
CA GLY A 331 38.40 -76.43 -36.71
C GLY A 331 38.01 -76.87 -35.28
N ASP A 332 37.29 -77.98 -35.07
CA ASP A 332 37.08 -79.13 -35.96
C ASP A 332 35.68 -79.79 -35.81
N GLU A 333 35.32 -80.68 -36.74
CA GLU A 333 34.03 -81.42 -36.78
C GLU A 333 33.98 -82.56 -35.74
N THR A 334 32.89 -82.75 -34.99
CA THR A 334 31.83 -83.79 -35.16
C THR A 334 31.13 -83.88 -33.78
N GLU A 335 29.85 -84.26 -33.60
CA GLU A 335 29.18 -85.48 -34.01
C GLU A 335 27.64 -85.27 -33.94
N TRP A 336 26.90 -85.68 -34.97
CA TRP A 336 25.43 -85.57 -34.98
C TRP A 336 24.77 -86.83 -34.40
N THR A 337 24.14 -86.73 -33.23
CA THR A 337 23.09 -87.67 -32.80
C THR A 337 21.75 -86.94 -32.69
N ALA A 338 20.72 -87.50 -33.31
CA ALA A 338 19.53 -86.76 -33.70
C ALA A 338 18.53 -86.49 -32.56
N ILE A 339 17.97 -85.29 -32.57
CA ILE A 339 16.85 -84.88 -31.72
C ILE A 339 15.56 -85.56 -32.20
N LEU A 340 14.98 -86.44 -31.38
CA LEU A 340 13.55 -86.79 -31.44
C LEU A 340 12.98 -86.80 -30.01
N GLY A 341 12.02 -85.92 -29.74
CA GLY A 341 11.44 -85.72 -28.40
C GLY A 341 10.82 -84.34 -28.16
N GLY A 342 11.07 -83.37 -29.05
CA GLY A 342 10.48 -82.03 -29.00
C GLY A 342 9.00 -81.99 -29.39
N ALA A 343 8.11 -82.52 -28.54
CA ALA A 343 6.66 -82.39 -28.71
C ALA A 343 5.85 -82.21 -27.39
N ALA A 344 6.37 -82.70 -26.25
CA ALA A 344 5.63 -82.66 -24.97
C ALA A 344 5.82 -81.36 -24.16
N GLY A 345 6.95 -80.67 -24.29
CA GLY A 345 7.28 -79.48 -23.47
C GLY A 345 6.55 -78.20 -23.89
N GLY A 346 6.38 -77.97 -25.19
CA GLY A 346 5.71 -76.76 -25.69
C GLY A 346 4.20 -76.75 -25.42
N ALA A 347 3.54 -77.90 -25.62
CA ALA A 347 2.10 -78.04 -25.42
C ALA A 347 1.70 -77.90 -23.94
N THR A 348 2.53 -78.39 -23.02
CA THR A 348 2.28 -78.26 -21.56
C THR A 348 2.43 -76.83 -21.07
N ILE A 349 3.45 -76.09 -21.54
CA ILE A 349 3.62 -74.66 -21.22
C ILE A 349 2.46 -73.82 -21.79
N LEU A 350 2.05 -74.07 -23.04
CA LEU A 350 0.90 -73.38 -23.64
C LEU A 350 -0.43 -73.69 -22.92
N LEU A 351 -0.64 -74.94 -22.48
CA LEU A 351 -1.81 -75.31 -21.67
C LEU A 351 -1.81 -74.63 -20.30
N ILE A 352 -0.66 -74.50 -19.63
CA ILE A 352 -0.53 -73.78 -18.35
C ILE A 352 -0.83 -72.29 -18.53
N ILE A 353 -0.32 -71.65 -19.60
CA ILE A 353 -0.61 -70.25 -19.91
C ILE A 353 -2.11 -70.04 -20.21
N LEU A 354 -2.74 -70.95 -20.97
CA LEU A 354 -4.19 -70.93 -21.22
C LEU A 354 -5.02 -71.12 -19.93
N LEU A 355 -4.61 -72.03 -19.04
CA LEU A 355 -5.28 -72.24 -17.76
C LEU A 355 -5.17 -71.02 -16.84
N VAL A 356 -3.99 -70.37 -16.77
CA VAL A 356 -3.80 -69.12 -16.01
C VAL A 356 -4.66 -68.00 -16.60
N ALA A 357 -4.70 -67.83 -17.92
CA ALA A 357 -5.56 -66.84 -18.58
C ALA A 357 -7.06 -67.08 -18.32
N LEU A 358 -7.51 -68.34 -18.31
CA LEU A 358 -8.89 -68.72 -17.98
C LEU A 358 -9.25 -68.50 -16.50
N VAL A 359 -8.28 -68.63 -15.58
CA VAL A 359 -8.47 -68.30 -14.16
C VAL A 359 -8.51 -66.79 -13.93
N CYS A 360 -7.65 -66.01 -14.58
CA CYS A 360 -7.66 -64.55 -14.53
C CYS A 360 -8.97 -63.96 -15.09
N THR A 361 -9.43 -64.44 -16.25
CA THR A 361 -10.71 -64.00 -16.84
C THR A 361 -11.93 -64.44 -16.04
N LYS A 362 -11.89 -65.58 -15.32
CA LYS A 362 -12.94 -65.94 -14.36
C LYS A 362 -12.95 -65.05 -13.12
N ARG A 363 -11.79 -64.63 -12.59
CA ARG A 363 -11.76 -63.66 -11.46
C ARG A 363 -12.29 -62.29 -11.87
N ALA A 364 -11.87 -61.77 -13.02
CA ALA A 364 -12.39 -60.50 -13.55
C ALA A 364 -13.92 -60.50 -13.79
N LYS A 365 -14.55 -61.67 -13.91
CA LYS A 365 -16.00 -61.83 -14.10
C LYS A 365 -16.79 -62.11 -12.81
N ILE A 366 -16.12 -62.18 -11.66
CA ILE A 366 -16.77 -62.26 -10.32
C ILE A 366 -16.86 -60.88 -9.68
N GLU A 367 -15.96 -59.95 -10.00
CA GLU A 367 -15.99 -58.56 -9.50
C GLU A 367 -16.84 -57.61 -10.38
N ALA A 368 -17.14 -57.98 -11.63
CA ALA A 368 -18.01 -57.23 -12.55
C ALA A 368 -19.52 -57.56 -12.38
N GLY A 369 -19.98 -57.74 -11.14
CA GLY A 369 -21.25 -58.42 -10.85
C GLY A 369 -22.20 -57.74 -9.85
N ARG A 370 -22.05 -56.44 -9.56
CA ARG A 370 -23.08 -55.68 -8.81
C ARG A 370 -22.95 -54.14 -8.94
N SER A 371 -23.52 -53.54 -9.98
CA SER A 371 -24.06 -52.16 -9.96
C SER A 371 -24.74 -51.79 -11.30
N ASP A 372 -26.00 -52.19 -11.48
CA ASP A 372 -26.99 -51.35 -12.20
C ASP A 372 -27.51 -50.32 -11.14
N ASP A 373 -27.81 -49.04 -11.44
CA ASP A 373 -28.76 -48.58 -12.46
C ASP A 373 -28.40 -47.26 -13.19
N HIS A 374 -28.74 -47.23 -14.48
CA HIS A 374 -29.37 -46.13 -15.26
C HIS A 374 -28.84 -44.67 -15.26
N VAL A 375 -27.93 -44.43 -16.22
CA VAL A 375 -28.00 -43.44 -17.33
C VAL A 375 -29.22 -42.47 -17.40
N PHE A 376 -29.01 -41.14 -17.35
CA PHE A 376 -29.11 -40.20 -18.49
C PHE A 376 -28.80 -38.71 -18.11
N SER A 377 -27.76 -38.14 -18.75
CA SER A 377 -27.61 -36.77 -19.28
C SER A 377 -28.03 -35.46 -18.53
N VAL A 378 -27.25 -34.40 -18.81
CA VAL A 378 -27.57 -32.95 -18.76
C VAL A 378 -27.44 -32.22 -17.40
N SER A 379 -26.46 -31.30 -17.37
CA SER A 379 -26.30 -30.09 -16.54
C SER A 379 -26.20 -30.16 -15.00
N ASP A 380 -25.47 -29.18 -14.46
CA ASP A 380 -25.38 -28.71 -13.05
C ASP A 380 -26.75 -28.65 -12.31
N PRO A 381 -26.82 -28.66 -10.95
CA PRO A 381 -25.81 -28.08 -10.04
C PRO A 381 -25.58 -28.76 -8.67
N VAL A 382 -24.61 -28.23 -7.91
CA VAL A 382 -24.42 -28.49 -6.46
C VAL A 382 -25.48 -27.75 -5.63
N PRO A 383 -26.26 -28.42 -4.74
CA PRO A 383 -27.34 -27.75 -4.01
C PRO A 383 -27.22 -27.72 -2.46
N LYS A 384 -27.44 -26.51 -1.90
CA LYS A 384 -28.27 -26.17 -0.71
C LYS A 384 -27.83 -26.71 0.67
N ARG A 385 -27.93 -25.95 1.76
CA ARG A 385 -29.16 -25.41 2.41
C ARG A 385 -28.77 -24.32 3.44
N LEU A 386 -29.60 -23.35 3.86
CA LEU A 386 -31.07 -23.18 3.78
C LEU A 386 -31.48 -21.69 3.87
N GLU A 387 -32.57 -21.35 3.15
CA GLU A 387 -33.59 -20.29 3.36
C GLU A 387 -33.21 -18.92 3.99
N ASN A 388 -33.32 -17.81 3.25
CA ASN A 388 -34.55 -17.11 2.80
C ASN A 388 -35.32 -16.38 3.91
N ASN A 389 -35.46 -15.06 3.75
CA ASN A 389 -36.77 -14.43 3.83
C ASN A 389 -36.81 -13.21 2.89
N PHE A 390 -37.69 -13.26 1.91
CA PHE A 390 -38.08 -12.13 1.07
C PHE A 390 -39.38 -11.57 1.65
N ILE A 391 -39.44 -10.26 1.91
CA ILE A 391 -40.72 -9.54 2.06
C ILE A 391 -40.81 -8.51 0.93
N GLU A 392 -42.02 -8.35 0.41
CA GLU A 392 -42.37 -7.62 -0.81
C GLU A 392 -41.80 -6.20 -0.89
N LYS A 393 -41.24 -5.84 -2.06
CA LYS A 393 -41.11 -4.44 -2.50
C LYS A 393 -42.42 -3.94 -3.14
N GLU A 394 -43.54 -4.06 -2.43
CA GLU A 394 -44.81 -3.42 -2.82
C GLU A 394 -45.47 -2.66 -1.65
N LYS A 395 -44.71 -1.71 -1.10
CA LYS A 395 -45.19 -0.55 -0.32
C LYS A 395 -44.04 0.43 -0.11
N LEU A 396 -44.00 1.53 -0.90
CA LEU A 396 -43.38 2.82 -0.53
C LEU A 396 -43.45 3.91 -1.62
N GLY A 397 -43.71 3.58 -2.89
CA GLY A 397 -44.13 4.57 -3.90
C GLY A 397 -43.18 5.76 -4.13
N LEU A 398 -41.88 5.51 -4.29
CA LEU A 398 -40.86 6.56 -4.49
C LEU A 398 -40.29 6.56 -5.93
N GLN A 399 -39.99 7.76 -6.43
CA GLN A 399 -39.60 8.04 -7.82
C GLN A 399 -38.09 8.37 -7.95
N LYS A 400 -37.55 8.20 -9.17
CA LYS A 400 -36.12 8.27 -9.50
C LYS A 400 -35.41 9.61 -9.18
N ARG A 401 -34.21 9.52 -8.60
CA ARG A 401 -32.95 9.98 -9.23
C ARG A 401 -31.74 9.33 -8.55
N ASP A 402 -30.64 9.25 -9.28
CA ASP A 402 -29.40 8.52 -8.96
C ASP A 402 -28.71 9.12 -7.70
N GLU A 403 -27.88 8.38 -6.94
CA GLU A 403 -26.61 7.79 -7.39
C GLU A 403 -26.48 6.27 -7.20
N GLN A 404 -25.75 5.64 -8.12
CA GLN A 404 -25.39 4.23 -8.09
C GLN A 404 -24.04 4.02 -7.38
N ILE A 405 -23.94 2.94 -6.60
CA ILE A 405 -22.66 2.45 -6.06
C ILE A 405 -22.01 1.56 -7.14
N LEU A 406 -20.76 1.84 -7.50
CA LEU A 406 -19.93 0.98 -8.36
C LEU A 406 -18.61 0.62 -7.65
N TYR A 407 -18.26 -0.67 -7.70
CA TYR A 407 -16.96 -1.23 -7.29
C TYR A 407 -16.35 -1.96 -8.47
N VAL A 408 -15.03 -1.83 -8.71
CA VAL A 408 -14.30 -2.61 -9.73
C VAL A 408 -12.86 -2.94 -9.27
N GLN A 409 -12.41 -4.13 -9.65
CA GLN A 409 -11.11 -4.76 -9.41
C GLN A 409 -10.51 -5.27 -10.75
N GLU A 410 -9.20 -5.41 -10.96
CA GLU A 410 -8.08 -5.17 -10.04
C GLU A 410 -6.75 -4.73 -10.73
N THR A 411 -5.86 -5.67 -11.05
CA THR A 411 -4.42 -5.50 -11.34
C THR A 411 -4.02 -5.67 -12.82
N CYS A 412 -2.79 -5.25 -13.15
CA CYS A 412 -2.03 -5.60 -14.36
C CYS A 412 -2.55 -5.19 -15.75
N GLY A 413 -2.40 -3.89 -16.07
CA GLY A 413 -1.61 -3.58 -17.27
C GLY A 413 -2.31 -3.18 -18.58
N LYS A 414 -3.60 -2.77 -18.56
CA LYS A 414 -4.15 -1.66 -19.39
C LYS A 414 -5.68 -1.54 -19.20
N ALA A 415 -6.15 -0.32 -18.98
CA ALA A 415 -7.59 -0.02 -18.89
C ALA A 415 -8.19 0.26 -20.27
N VAL A 416 -9.42 -0.22 -20.51
CA VAL A 416 -10.28 0.20 -21.63
C VAL A 416 -11.63 0.61 -21.04
N ILE A 417 -11.97 1.89 -21.17
CA ILE A 417 -13.30 2.42 -20.83
C ILE A 417 -14.07 2.59 -22.14
N THR A 418 -15.03 1.70 -22.42
CA THR A 418 -15.90 1.79 -23.60
C THR A 418 -17.21 2.51 -23.26
N ARG A 419 -17.34 3.75 -23.73
CA ARG A 419 -18.64 4.45 -23.85
C ARG A 419 -19.15 4.25 -25.28
N THR A 420 -20.21 3.48 -25.48
CA THR A 420 -20.76 3.24 -26.83
C THR A 420 -22.03 4.04 -27.11
N GLY A 421 -21.98 4.77 -28.23
CA GLY A 421 -23.09 5.49 -28.83
C GLY A 421 -22.55 6.69 -29.62
N ILE A 422 -22.58 6.74 -30.96
CA ILE A 422 -23.08 5.77 -31.97
C ILE A 422 -22.15 5.85 -33.21
N HIS A 423 -22.23 4.84 -34.09
CA HIS A 423 -21.77 4.74 -35.49
C HIS A 423 -20.39 4.12 -35.81
N HIS A 424 -20.47 3.15 -36.73
CA HIS A 424 -19.37 2.54 -37.48
C HIS A 424 -18.52 3.58 -38.24
N THR A 425 -17.20 3.40 -38.29
CA THR A 425 -16.54 2.77 -39.46
C THR A 425 -15.09 2.39 -39.16
N ASP A 426 -14.49 1.63 -40.09
CA ASP A 426 -13.27 0.82 -39.96
C ASP A 426 -12.00 1.56 -40.46
N LEU A 427 -10.84 0.88 -40.31
CA LEU A 427 -9.56 1.00 -41.05
C LEU A 427 -8.37 1.75 -40.44
N ARG A 428 -7.40 0.91 -40.03
CA ARG A 428 -5.95 0.95 -40.39
C ARG A 428 -5.07 2.16 -40.01
N SER A 429 -4.11 1.85 -39.14
CA SER A 429 -2.66 2.12 -39.25
C SER A 429 -2.17 3.40 -39.97
N GLN A 430 -1.38 4.21 -39.27
CA GLN A 430 0.06 4.34 -39.61
C GLN A 430 0.88 4.99 -38.48
N THR A 431 2.10 4.48 -38.32
CA THR A 431 3.16 5.02 -37.46
C THR A 431 3.76 6.29 -38.08
N LYS A 432 4.11 7.29 -37.27
CA LYS A 432 5.15 8.27 -37.62
C LYS A 432 5.86 8.81 -36.38
N MET A 433 7.18 8.64 -36.37
CA MET A 433 8.10 9.41 -35.51
C MET A 433 8.21 10.84 -36.04
N CYS A 434 8.42 11.79 -35.14
CA CYS A 434 9.05 13.08 -35.43
C CYS A 434 10.10 13.33 -34.34
N ASP A 435 11.29 13.76 -34.76
CA ASP A 435 12.45 13.97 -33.88
C ASP A 435 12.35 15.24 -33.03
N ILE A 436 13.09 15.25 -31.93
CA ILE A 436 13.26 16.42 -31.05
C ILE A 436 14.52 17.19 -31.51
N PRO A 437 14.45 18.52 -31.72
CA PRO A 437 15.65 19.35 -31.83
C PRO A 437 16.22 19.66 -30.44
N ASP A 438 17.52 19.50 -30.27
CA ASP A 438 18.24 19.89 -29.04
C ASP A 438 18.17 21.39 -28.76
N GLY A 439 18.13 21.77 -27.48
CA GLY A 439 18.66 23.04 -26.99
C GLY A 439 17.68 24.10 -26.49
N SER A 440 17.08 23.89 -25.32
CA SER A 440 16.82 24.98 -24.35
C SER A 440 16.53 24.42 -22.95
N GLU A 441 17.40 24.72 -21.98
CA GLU A 441 17.05 24.61 -20.56
C GLU A 441 16.15 25.79 -20.18
N ASP A 442 14.94 25.52 -19.67
CA ASP A 442 14.37 26.17 -18.46
C ASP A 442 12.88 25.81 -18.22
N LEU A 443 12.51 25.77 -16.93
CA LEU A 443 11.17 25.76 -16.33
C LEU A 443 9.98 25.18 -17.14
N ILE A 444 9.57 23.96 -16.80
CA ILE A 444 8.21 23.45 -17.07
C ILE A 444 7.36 23.56 -15.80
N GLN A 445 6.65 24.69 -15.64
CA GLN A 445 5.46 24.76 -14.79
C GLN A 445 4.23 24.47 -15.66
N VAL A 446 3.57 23.32 -15.45
CA VAL A 446 2.27 23.03 -16.07
C VAL A 446 1.16 23.49 -15.13
N LEU A 447 0.55 24.64 -15.42
CA LEU A 447 -0.71 25.04 -14.81
C LEU A 447 -1.89 24.33 -15.51
N PRO A 448 -2.91 23.84 -14.77
CA PRO A 448 -4.03 23.15 -15.37
C PRO A 448 -5.01 24.12 -16.04
N CYS A 449 -5.26 23.92 -17.35
CA CYS A 449 -6.27 24.66 -18.10
C CYS A 449 -7.68 24.32 -17.61
N CYS A 450 -8.46 25.33 -17.22
CA CYS A 450 -9.90 25.20 -17.00
C CYS A 450 -10.62 26.54 -17.23
N GLU A 451 -10.56 27.06 -18.46
CA GLU A 451 -11.43 28.16 -18.91
C GLU A 451 -12.56 27.62 -19.78
N LYS A 452 -13.80 28.04 -19.47
CA LYS A 452 -14.98 27.74 -20.27
C LYS A 452 -15.15 28.79 -21.37
N LEU A 453 -15.14 28.35 -22.62
CA LEU A 453 -15.78 29.07 -23.72
C LEU A 453 -16.96 28.22 -24.21
N THR A 454 -18.17 28.64 -23.85
CA THR A 454 -19.41 28.22 -24.51
C THR A 454 -19.90 29.40 -25.32
N ASP A 455 -19.82 29.29 -26.64
CA ASP A 455 -20.42 30.25 -27.56
C ASP A 455 -21.40 29.50 -28.47
N HIS A 456 -22.62 30.03 -28.58
CA HIS A 456 -23.55 29.86 -29.69
C HIS A 456 -24.88 30.54 -29.38
N SER A 457 -25.04 31.78 -29.84
CA SER A 457 -26.23 32.15 -30.64
C SER A 457 -25.98 33.46 -31.40
N ILE A 458 -26.12 33.41 -32.73
CA ILE A 458 -26.68 34.41 -33.65
C ILE A 458 -26.47 33.87 -35.08
N THR A 459 -27.54 33.30 -35.64
CA THR A 459 -28.27 33.83 -36.82
C THR A 459 -29.68 33.29 -36.75
#